data_AF-A0AAW6WDF5-F1
#
_entry.id   AF-A0AAW6WDF5-F1
#
_cell.length_a   1.000
_cell.length_b   1.000
_cell.length_c   1.000
_cell.angle_alpha   90.00
_cell.angle_beta   90.00
_cell.angle_gamma   90.00
#
_symmetry.space_group_name_H-M   'P 1'
#
loop_
_entity.id
_entity.type
_entity.pdbx_description
1 polymer ?
#
loop_
_entity_poly.entity_id
_entity_poly.type
_entity_poly.pdbx_seq_one_letter_code
_entity_poly.pdbx_strand_id
1 'polypeptide(L)'
;MKEPKSFKDICELQKELDSHIVNVRERTGRDIIKSMIAEIIEFDEETKNSHKTWKTKEYNRQKELEELTDVYFFFAQLVNNEKYLEEWKLEELFNKKETEIFKPDSLTMIMYATGVVRSLYSVFSALVDLTLEYGYTKEDILKTYWKKWQKNMERIGREWN
;
A
#
# COMPACT_ATOMS: atom_id res chain seq x y z
N MET A 1 -17.36 11.40 -0.67
CA MET A 1 -16.75 10.07 -0.43
C MET A 1 -17.15 9.52 0.94
N LYS A 2 -17.19 8.20 1.11
CA LYS A 2 -17.49 7.53 2.39
C LYS A 2 -16.25 6.76 2.85
N GLU A 3 -16.18 6.47 4.15
CA GLU A 3 -15.16 5.57 4.72
C GLU A 3 -15.21 4.20 4.01
N PRO A 4 -14.06 3.65 3.56
CA PRO A 4 -14.02 2.42 2.80
C PRO A 4 -14.35 1.22 3.69
N LYS A 5 -14.99 0.20 3.12
CA LYS A 5 -15.36 -1.05 3.78
C LYS A 5 -14.81 -2.29 3.06
N SER A 6 -14.26 -2.10 1.88
CA SER A 6 -13.76 -3.13 0.97
C SER A 6 -12.50 -2.66 0.26
N PHE A 7 -11.76 -3.57 -0.38
CA PHE A 7 -10.63 -3.17 -1.23
C PHE A 7 -11.11 -2.42 -2.47
N LYS A 8 -12.30 -2.76 -2.97
CA LYS A 8 -12.96 -1.99 -4.03
C LYS A 8 -13.16 -0.52 -3.64
N ASP A 9 -13.63 -0.23 -2.43
CA ASP A 9 -13.79 1.15 -1.96
C ASP A 9 -12.44 1.90 -1.90
N ILE A 10 -11.35 1.20 -1.51
CA ILE A 10 -9.98 1.75 -1.57
C ILE A 10 -9.62 2.15 -3.00
N CYS A 11 -9.90 1.30 -3.99
CA CYS A 11 -9.62 1.59 -5.40
C CYS A 11 -10.42 2.80 -5.91
N GLU A 12 -11.70 2.90 -5.54
CA GLU A 12 -12.55 4.04 -5.90
C GLU A 12 -12.05 5.35 -5.26
N LEU A 13 -11.66 5.33 -3.98
CA LEU A 13 -11.02 6.45 -3.30
C LEU A 13 -9.71 6.85 -3.99
N GLN A 14 -8.88 5.87 -4.34
CA GLN A 14 -7.60 6.14 -4.99
C GLN A 14 -7.78 6.78 -6.36
N LYS A 15 -8.74 6.28 -7.15
CA LYS A 15 -9.08 6.83 -8.46
C LYS A 15 -9.53 8.28 -8.37
N GLU A 16 -10.33 8.62 -7.36
CA GLU A 16 -10.74 9.99 -7.10
C GLU A 16 -9.55 10.88 -6.73
N LEU A 17 -8.71 10.44 -5.80
CA LEU A 17 -7.50 11.18 -5.40
C LEU A 17 -6.60 11.44 -6.61
N ASP A 18 -6.31 10.40 -7.40
CA ASP A 18 -5.46 10.50 -8.59
C ASP A 18 -6.02 11.44 -9.66
N SER A 19 -7.34 11.58 -9.75
CA SER A 19 -7.97 12.51 -10.71
C SER A 19 -7.72 13.98 -10.38
N HIS A 20 -7.32 14.29 -9.14
CA HIS A 20 -7.01 15.64 -8.68
C HIS A 20 -5.50 15.97 -8.72
N ILE A 21 -4.63 14.96 -8.90
CA ILE A 21 -3.18 15.17 -8.91
C ILE A 21 -2.75 15.73 -10.28
N VAL A 22 -2.11 16.90 -10.25
CA VAL A 22 -1.57 17.54 -11.46
C VAL A 22 -0.17 17.00 -11.74
N ASN A 23 -0.08 16.00 -12.61
CA ASN A 23 1.20 15.41 -12.98
C ASN A 23 1.96 16.29 -13.99
N VAL A 24 3.27 16.48 -13.76
CA VAL A 24 4.17 17.19 -14.70
C VAL A 24 4.40 16.43 -16.01
N ARG A 25 4.15 15.12 -16.02
CA ARG A 25 4.12 14.24 -17.20
C ARG A 25 3.16 13.08 -16.94
N GLU A 26 2.80 12.32 -17.98
CA GLU A 26 2.03 11.09 -17.80
C GLU A 26 2.74 10.12 -16.84
N ARG A 27 1.99 9.63 -15.85
CA ARG A 27 2.44 8.62 -14.87
C ARG A 27 2.32 7.24 -15.49
N THR A 28 3.39 6.46 -15.42
CA THR A 28 3.44 5.09 -15.93
C THR A 28 3.32 4.07 -14.80
N GLY A 29 2.93 2.83 -15.11
CA GLY A 29 2.98 1.72 -14.13
C GLY A 29 4.37 1.54 -13.49
N ARG A 30 5.45 1.82 -14.22
CA ARG A 30 6.82 1.81 -13.68
C ARG A 30 7.06 2.90 -12.64
N ASP A 31 6.45 4.06 -12.79
CA ASP A 31 6.54 5.13 -11.79
C ASP A 31 5.82 4.72 -10.52
N ILE A 32 4.62 4.15 -10.65
CA ILE A 32 3.82 3.64 -9.51
C ILE A 32 4.60 2.56 -8.75
N ILE A 33 5.21 1.60 -9.45
CA ILE A 33 6.03 0.54 -8.83
C ILE A 33 7.22 1.15 -8.07
N LYS A 34 7.90 2.14 -8.64
CA LYS A 34 9.02 2.81 -7.96
C LYS A 34 8.57 3.51 -6.68
N SER A 35 7.43 4.20 -6.72
CA SER A 35 6.84 4.81 -5.52
C SER A 35 6.47 3.75 -4.49
N MET A 36 5.81 2.66 -4.89
CA MET A 36 5.50 1.54 -3.99
C MET A 36 6.75 0.94 -3.33
N ILE A 37 7.86 0.79 -4.06
CA ILE A 37 9.14 0.33 -3.49
C ILE A 37 9.69 1.33 -2.47
N ALA A 38 9.58 2.64 -2.74
CA ALA A 38 9.98 3.66 -1.78
C ALA A 38 9.20 3.50 -0.46
N GLU A 39 7.87 3.34 -0.53
CA GLU A 39 7.04 3.14 0.65
C GLU A 39 7.34 1.83 1.39
N ILE A 40 7.70 0.75 0.68
CA ILE A 40 8.13 -0.50 1.32
C ILE A 40 9.43 -0.29 2.11
N ILE A 41 10.34 0.54 1.62
CA ILE A 41 11.57 0.91 2.34
C ILE A 41 11.23 1.80 3.53
N GLU A 42 10.34 2.78 3.38
CA GLU A 42 9.90 3.63 4.49
C GLU A 42 9.20 2.82 5.60
N PHE A 43 8.36 1.86 5.21
CA PHE A 43 7.80 0.87 6.13
C PHE A 43 8.89 0.12 6.88
N ASP A 44 9.87 -0.47 6.18
CA ASP A 44 11.00 -1.17 6.79
C ASP A 44 11.71 -0.33 7.86
N GLU A 45 11.91 0.96 7.57
CA GLU A 45 12.53 1.93 8.48
C GLU A 45 11.72 2.23 9.74
N GLU A 46 10.40 2.04 9.74
CA GLU A 46 9.53 2.17 10.91
C GLU A 46 9.43 0.86 11.72
N THR A 47 9.83 -0.29 11.14
CA THR A 47 9.81 -1.57 11.85
C THR A 47 10.94 -1.72 12.86
N LYS A 48 10.76 -2.67 13.79
CA LYS A 48 11.84 -3.11 14.71
C LYS A 48 13.02 -3.78 14.01
N ASN A 49 12.81 -4.27 12.79
CA ASN A 49 13.79 -5.02 12.01
C ASN A 49 14.42 -4.18 10.89
N SER A 50 14.35 -2.85 11.00
CA SER A 50 14.87 -1.93 9.98
C SER A 50 16.27 -2.30 9.49
N HIS A 51 16.48 -2.16 8.19
CA HIS A 51 17.78 -2.31 7.54
C HIS A 51 18.86 -1.33 8.06
N LYS A 52 18.47 -0.26 8.77
CA LYS A 52 19.39 0.75 9.29
C LYS A 52 20.11 0.26 10.53
N THR A 53 21.23 -0.43 10.33
CA THR A 53 22.07 -0.95 11.42
C THR A 53 22.90 0.12 12.16
N TRP A 54 22.98 1.34 11.62
CA TRP A 54 23.82 2.44 12.13
C TRP A 54 23.02 3.53 12.87
N LYS A 55 21.70 3.41 12.97
CA LYS A 55 20.84 4.43 13.60
C LYS A 55 19.81 3.76 14.51
N THR A 56 19.75 4.18 15.77
CA THR A 56 18.66 3.81 16.67
C THR A 56 17.46 4.73 16.45
N LYS A 57 16.27 4.16 16.54
CA LYS A 57 15.00 4.85 16.40
C LYS A 57 14.03 4.31 17.45
N GLU A 58 13.24 5.20 18.04
CA GLU A 58 12.14 4.78 18.91
C GLU A 58 11.03 4.16 18.06
N TYR A 59 10.67 2.92 18.36
CA TYR A 59 9.63 2.21 17.64
C TYR A 59 8.27 2.88 17.83
N ASN A 60 7.61 3.22 16.72
CA ASN A 60 6.28 3.82 16.73
C ASN A 60 5.33 3.01 15.84
N ARG A 61 4.48 2.20 16.49
CA ARG A 61 3.50 1.34 15.81
C ARG A 61 2.54 2.11 14.90
N GLN A 62 2.17 3.34 15.26
CA GLN A 62 1.27 4.14 14.43
C GLN A 62 1.95 4.57 13.13
N LYS A 63 3.24 4.92 13.18
CA LYS A 63 4.02 5.24 11.98
C LYS A 63 4.24 4.02 11.11
N GLU A 64 4.57 2.88 11.70
CA GLU A 64 4.70 1.61 10.97
C GLU A 64 3.41 1.29 10.17
N LEU A 65 2.24 1.43 10.80
CA LEU A 65 0.96 1.26 10.09
C LEU A 65 0.70 2.33 9.02
N GLU A 66 1.13 3.57 9.25
CA GLU A 66 1.00 4.66 8.26
C GLU A 66 1.81 4.41 6.99
N GLU A 67 3.04 3.90 7.10
CA GLU A 67 3.87 3.58 5.92
C GLU A 67 3.41 2.27 5.26
N LEU A 68 2.96 1.27 6.03
CA LEU A 68 2.31 0.09 5.45
C LEU A 68 1.07 0.50 4.63
N THR A 69 0.30 1.46 5.13
CA THR A 69 -0.87 1.98 4.43
C THR A 69 -0.47 2.70 3.12
N ASP A 70 0.69 3.35 3.06
CA ASP A 70 1.17 3.97 1.81
C ASP A 70 1.50 2.96 0.72
N VAL A 71 1.97 1.76 1.10
CA VAL A 71 2.08 0.65 0.16
C VAL A 71 0.71 0.31 -0.45
N TYR A 72 -0.37 0.34 0.33
CA TYR A 72 -1.74 0.15 -0.18
C TYR A 72 -2.20 1.27 -1.11
N PHE A 73 -1.83 2.54 -0.87
CA PHE A 73 -2.13 3.66 -1.78
C PHE A 73 -1.54 3.41 -3.17
N PHE A 74 -0.26 3.06 -3.25
CA PHE A 74 0.39 2.79 -4.54
C PHE A 74 -0.06 1.47 -5.17
N PHE A 75 -0.39 0.45 -4.38
CA PHE A 75 -0.99 -0.77 -4.92
C PHE A 75 -2.36 -0.51 -5.55
N ALA A 76 -3.24 0.25 -4.89
CA ALA A 76 -4.54 0.63 -5.43
C ALA A 76 -4.41 1.49 -6.71
N GLN A 77 -3.41 2.36 -6.75
CA GLN A 77 -3.08 3.16 -7.93
C GLN A 77 -2.60 2.27 -9.09
N LEU A 78 -1.81 1.23 -8.80
CA LEU A 78 -1.37 0.25 -9.79
C LEU A 78 -2.54 -0.56 -10.34
N VAL A 79 -3.45 -1.01 -9.47
CA VAL A 79 -4.70 -1.68 -9.85
C VAL A 79 -5.53 -0.81 -10.80
N ASN A 80 -5.73 0.46 -10.47
CA ASN A 80 -6.47 1.40 -11.31
C ASN A 80 -5.78 1.72 -12.65
N ASN A 81 -4.47 1.50 -12.76
CA ASN A 81 -3.71 1.70 -13.99
C ASN A 81 -3.85 0.53 -14.97
N GLU A 82 -4.21 -0.67 -14.48
CA GLU A 82 -4.30 -1.89 -15.26
C GLU A 82 -5.72 -2.15 -15.80
N LYS A 83 -5.84 -2.55 -17.08
CA LYS A 83 -7.14 -2.63 -17.79
C LYS A 83 -7.92 -3.94 -17.59
N TYR A 84 -7.30 -4.98 -17.04
CA TYR A 84 -7.86 -6.35 -17.02
C TYR A 84 -7.60 -7.08 -15.71
N LEU A 85 -8.16 -6.56 -14.62
CA LEU A 85 -8.03 -7.18 -13.30
C LEU A 85 -9.34 -7.84 -12.87
N GLU A 86 -9.23 -9.07 -12.38
CA GLU A 86 -10.32 -9.74 -11.70
C GLU A 86 -10.45 -9.19 -10.26
N GLU A 87 -11.10 -8.03 -10.11
CA GLU A 87 -11.27 -7.32 -8.83
C GLU A 87 -11.79 -8.22 -7.70
N TRP A 88 -12.66 -9.18 -8.02
CA TRP A 88 -13.24 -10.11 -7.05
C TRP A 88 -12.19 -11.01 -6.36
N LYS A 89 -11.11 -11.38 -7.07
CA LYS A 89 -10.02 -12.18 -6.49
C LYS A 89 -9.22 -11.39 -5.47
N LEU A 90 -9.05 -10.09 -5.70
CA LEU A 90 -8.40 -9.22 -4.73
C LEU A 90 -9.28 -9.01 -3.51
N GLU A 91 -10.58 -8.85 -3.70
CA GLU A 91 -11.51 -8.73 -2.56
C GLU A 91 -11.49 -10.00 -1.69
N GLU A 92 -11.43 -11.19 -2.28
CA GLU A 92 -11.26 -12.45 -1.53
C GLU A 92 -9.98 -12.45 -0.69
N LEU A 93 -8.85 -12.08 -1.29
CA LEU A 93 -7.57 -11.94 -0.58
C LEU A 93 -7.64 -10.94 0.57
N PHE A 94 -8.27 -9.77 0.36
CA PHE A 94 -8.36 -8.75 1.40
C PHE A 94 -9.19 -9.21 2.61
N ASN A 95 -10.10 -10.17 2.40
CA ASN A 95 -10.90 -10.77 3.45
C ASN A 95 -10.27 -12.04 4.06
N LYS A 96 -9.06 -12.41 3.64
CA LYS A 96 -8.29 -13.52 4.21
C LYS A 96 -8.12 -13.34 5.72
N LYS A 97 -8.33 -14.43 6.47
CA LYS A 97 -8.09 -14.49 7.92
C LYS A 97 -6.80 -15.27 8.20
N GLU A 98 -6.30 -15.17 9.42
CA GLU A 98 -5.10 -15.88 9.88
C GLU A 98 -5.26 -17.41 9.74
N THR A 99 -4.81 -17.97 8.62
CA THR A 99 -4.57 -19.41 8.42
C THR A 99 -3.37 -19.57 7.50
N GLU A 100 -2.38 -20.37 7.91
CA GLU A 100 -1.11 -20.65 7.20
C GLU A 100 -0.58 -19.46 6.37
N ILE A 101 -0.17 -18.41 7.09
CA ILE A 101 0.40 -17.20 6.51
C ILE A 101 1.84 -17.51 6.06
N PHE A 102 2.12 -17.34 4.77
CA PHE A 102 3.49 -17.10 4.32
C PHE A 102 3.97 -15.84 5.03
N LYS A 103 5.17 -15.82 5.62
CA LYS A 103 5.66 -14.69 6.43
C LYS A 103 6.61 -13.79 5.60
N PRO A 104 6.10 -12.89 4.75
CA PRO A 104 6.96 -11.97 4.00
C PRO A 104 7.55 -10.90 4.92
N ASP A 105 8.67 -10.34 4.47
CA ASP A 105 9.26 -9.12 4.99
C ASP A 105 9.34 -8.05 3.88
N SER A 106 9.92 -6.88 4.19
CA SER A 106 10.10 -5.78 3.25
C SER A 106 10.88 -6.20 2.01
N LEU A 107 11.92 -7.02 2.17
CA LEU A 107 12.71 -7.54 1.04
C LEU A 107 11.88 -8.44 0.14
N THR A 108 11.09 -9.34 0.73
CA THR A 108 10.14 -10.20 0.03
C THR A 108 9.15 -9.35 -0.78
N MET A 109 8.61 -8.28 -0.20
CA MET A 109 7.72 -7.34 -0.91
C MET A 109 8.41 -6.62 -2.07
N ILE A 110 9.67 -6.17 -1.90
CA ILE A 110 10.45 -5.57 -2.99
C ILE A 110 10.66 -6.57 -4.13
N MET A 111 10.93 -7.84 -3.82
CA MET A 111 11.07 -8.89 -4.84
C MET A 111 9.76 -9.12 -5.62
N TYR A 112 8.61 -9.09 -4.95
CA TYR A 112 7.30 -9.13 -5.61
C TYR A 112 7.05 -7.88 -6.46
N ALA A 113 7.41 -6.69 -5.96
CA ALA A 113 7.19 -5.41 -6.64
C ALA A 113 8.08 -5.22 -7.89
N THR A 114 9.34 -5.67 -7.84
CA THR A 114 10.34 -5.47 -8.92
C THR A 114 10.24 -6.47 -10.07
N GLY A 115 9.52 -7.57 -9.89
CA GLY A 115 9.02 -8.40 -10.99
C GLY A 115 9.98 -9.44 -11.56
N VAL A 116 10.30 -10.48 -10.79
CA VAL A 116 10.57 -11.82 -11.39
C VAL A 116 9.27 -12.65 -11.52
N VAL A 117 8.14 -12.25 -10.89
CA VAL A 117 6.84 -12.96 -10.88
C VAL A 117 5.69 -11.93 -10.91
N ARG A 118 4.94 -11.79 -12.01
CA ARG A 118 3.67 -12.48 -12.40
C ARG A 118 2.47 -12.18 -11.47
N SER A 119 1.60 -11.30 -11.96
CA SER A 119 0.23 -10.98 -11.49
C SER A 119 0.10 -10.07 -10.26
N LEU A 120 -0.78 -9.06 -10.38
CA LEU A 120 -1.21 -8.20 -9.27
C LEU A 120 -1.75 -9.01 -8.08
N TYR A 121 -2.33 -10.18 -8.34
CA TYR A 121 -2.79 -11.10 -7.32
C TYR A 121 -1.67 -11.54 -6.37
N SER A 122 -0.50 -11.93 -6.91
CA SER A 122 0.62 -12.37 -6.08
C SER A 122 1.19 -11.25 -5.23
N VAL A 123 1.30 -10.04 -5.79
CA VAL A 123 1.73 -8.85 -5.05
C VAL A 123 0.76 -8.55 -3.90
N PHE A 124 -0.55 -8.60 -4.18
CA PHE A 124 -1.55 -8.32 -3.15
C PHE A 124 -1.63 -9.39 -2.08
N SER A 125 -1.52 -10.67 -2.45
CA SER A 125 -1.47 -11.76 -1.48
C SER A 125 -0.29 -11.57 -0.53
N ALA A 126 0.89 -11.21 -1.04
CA ALA A 126 2.06 -10.93 -0.21
C ALA A 126 1.84 -9.69 0.69
N LEU A 127 1.19 -8.64 0.18
CA LEU A 127 0.87 -7.45 0.98
C LEU A 127 -0.12 -7.75 2.12
N VAL A 128 -1.14 -8.55 1.86
CA VAL A 128 -2.09 -9.01 2.89
C VAL A 128 -1.38 -9.89 3.92
N ASP A 129 -0.54 -10.81 3.47
CA ASP A 129 0.24 -11.68 4.36
C ASP A 129 1.22 -10.87 5.23
N LEU A 130 1.87 -9.85 4.68
CA LEU A 130 2.72 -8.92 5.43
C LEU A 130 1.92 -8.18 6.50
N THR A 131 0.73 -7.68 6.13
CA THR A 131 -0.15 -6.96 7.05
C THR A 131 -0.53 -7.83 8.24
N LEU A 132 -0.91 -9.08 8.00
CA LEU A 132 -1.22 -10.04 9.05
C LEU A 132 0.01 -10.41 9.89
N GLU A 133 1.19 -10.61 9.27
CA GLU A 133 2.43 -10.96 9.97
C GLU A 133 2.86 -9.87 10.96
N TYR A 134 2.64 -8.59 10.62
CA TYR A 134 2.91 -7.46 11.50
C TYR A 134 1.79 -7.21 12.54
N GLY A 135 0.78 -8.08 12.59
CA GLY A 135 -0.32 -8.02 13.56
C GLY A 135 -1.30 -6.90 13.30
N TYR A 136 -1.45 -6.49 12.03
CA TYR A 136 -2.47 -5.55 11.58
C TYR A 136 -3.63 -6.28 10.91
N THR A 137 -4.79 -5.67 10.99
CA THR A 137 -6.03 -6.20 10.39
C THR A 137 -6.43 -5.42 9.15
N LYS A 138 -7.33 -6.00 8.36
CA LYS A 138 -8.03 -5.28 7.30
C LYS A 138 -8.66 -3.98 7.80
N GLU A 139 -9.28 -4.01 8.98
CA GLU A 139 -9.92 -2.85 9.59
C GLU A 139 -8.93 -1.75 9.96
N ASP A 140 -7.70 -2.10 10.34
CA ASP A 140 -6.62 -1.14 10.60
C ASP A 140 -6.21 -0.42 9.31
N ILE A 141 -6.07 -1.16 8.20
CA ILE A 141 -5.78 -0.60 6.88
C ILE A 141 -6.92 0.31 6.43
N LEU A 142 -8.17 -0.14 6.46
CA LEU A 142 -9.32 0.66 6.02
C LEU A 142 -9.43 2.00 6.76
N LYS A 143 -9.27 1.99 8.09
CA LYS A 143 -9.34 3.20 8.92
C LYS A 143 -8.17 4.14 8.69
N THR A 144 -6.95 3.59 8.58
CA THR A 144 -5.74 4.41 8.37
C THR A 144 -5.73 5.01 6.98
N TYR A 145 -6.10 4.21 5.97
CA TYR A 145 -6.28 4.66 4.60
C TYR A 145 -7.27 5.81 4.50
N TRP A 146 -8.45 5.69 5.12
CA TRP A 146 -9.45 6.76 5.12
C TRP A 146 -8.92 8.07 5.69
N LYS A 147 -8.28 8.02 6.87
CA LYS A 147 -7.70 9.20 7.51
C LYS A 147 -6.60 9.84 6.66
N LYS A 148 -5.74 9.03 6.04
CA LYS A 148 -4.64 9.51 5.20
C LYS A 148 -5.15 10.07 3.87
N TRP A 149 -6.16 9.44 3.28
CA TRP A 149 -6.84 9.90 2.07
C TRP A 149 -7.46 11.28 2.28
N GLN A 150 -8.16 11.50 3.39
CA GLN A 150 -8.73 12.82 3.74
C GLN A 150 -7.64 13.90 3.83
N LYS A 151 -6.52 13.60 4.51
CA LYS A 151 -5.37 14.52 4.59
C LYS A 151 -4.75 14.79 3.22
N ASN A 152 -4.63 13.78 2.37
CA ASN A 152 -4.09 13.92 1.02
C ASN A 152 -5.01 14.77 0.14
N MET A 153 -6.33 14.63 0.26
CA MET A 153 -7.29 15.49 -0.43
C MET A 153 -7.18 16.97 -0.02
N GLU A 154 -6.90 17.26 1.25
CA GLU A 154 -6.68 18.63 1.73
C GLU A 154 -5.36 19.25 1.21
N ARG A 155 -4.39 18.40 0.82
CA ARG A 155 -3.08 18.82 0.31
C ARG A 155 -3.06 19.05 -1.20
N ILE A 156 -4.12 18.68 -1.93
CA ILE A 156 -4.23 18.91 -3.37
C ILE A 156 -3.97 20.38 -3.68
N GLY A 157 -3.09 20.64 -4.66
CA GLY A 157 -2.69 21.99 -5.07
C GLY A 157 -1.67 22.68 -4.14
N ARG A 158 -1.21 22.01 -3.08
CA ARG A 158 -0.09 22.46 -2.21
C ARG A 158 1.08 21.49 -2.23
N GLU A 159 1.13 20.60 -3.22
CA GLU A 159 2.09 19.49 -3.32
C GLU A 159 3.57 19.93 -3.35
N TRP A 160 3.83 21.23 -3.57
CA TRP A 160 5.17 21.83 -3.68
C TRP A 160 5.40 23.05 -2.76
N ASN A 161 4.52 23.30 -1.78
CA ASN A 161 4.62 24.42 -0.83
C ASN A 161 4.98 23.96 0.58
#